data_AF-A0AAV5X864-F1
#
_entry.id   AF-A0AAV5X864-F1
#
_cell.length_a   1.000
_cell.length_b   1.000
_cell.length_c   1.000
_cell.angle_alpha   90.00
_cell.angle_beta   90.00
_cell.angle_gamma   90.00
#
_symmetry.space_group_name_H-M   'P 1'
#
loop_
_entity.id
_entity.type
_entity.pdbx_description
1 polymer ?
#
loop_
_entity_poly.entity_id
_entity_poly.type
_entity_poly.pdbx_seq_one_letter_code
_entity_poly.pdbx_strand_id
1 'polypeptide(L)'
;MSEDEPFKVTDRRGRARDVERAEPEPGRTTEPSPAPGGSARPESAEPSARPAAGSSTGPDLQGLFVMFASSALINLGEAADPVTGQKQVDLDQAQEAIDALILLRDKTNGNRTEEESRLLEEILYDLQLRFVRAAQGTLRG
;
A
#
# COMPACT_ATOMS: atom_id res chain seq x y z
N MET A 1 41.31 30.54 15.84
CA MET A 1 41.72 29.72 14.68
C MET A 1 41.28 28.32 15.00
N SER A 2 40.20 27.87 14.36
CA SER A 2 39.61 26.55 14.59
C SER A 2 40.24 25.58 13.60
N GLU A 3 40.81 24.49 14.10
CA GLU A 3 41.38 23.42 13.30
C GLU A 3 40.24 22.48 12.87
N ASP A 4 39.95 22.45 11.57
CA ASP A 4 39.10 21.43 10.94
C ASP A 4 39.91 20.13 10.79
N GLU A 5 39.59 19.11 11.60
CA GLU A 5 40.13 17.76 11.39
C GLU A 5 39.40 17.04 10.23
N PRO A 6 40.12 16.41 9.28
CA PRO A 6 39.51 15.75 8.14
C PRO A 6 38.99 14.34 8.50
N PHE A 7 37.67 14.15 8.46
CA PHE A 7 37.05 12.83 8.62
C PHE A 7 37.17 11.99 7.33
N LYS A 8 37.69 10.77 7.45
CA LYS A 8 37.90 9.84 6.32
C LYS A 8 36.87 8.70 6.37
N VAL A 9 35.85 8.77 5.51
CA VAL A 9 34.88 7.70 5.32
C VAL A 9 35.43 6.70 4.31
N THR A 10 35.90 5.55 4.79
CA THR A 10 36.26 4.42 3.92
C THR A 10 35.04 3.56 3.64
N ASP A 11 34.44 3.73 2.45
CA ASP A 11 33.46 2.79 1.89
C ASP A 11 34.16 1.45 1.59
N ARG A 12 33.54 0.35 2.02
CA ARG A 12 34.10 -1.00 1.95
C ARG A 12 33.11 -1.96 1.29
N ARG A 13 32.54 -1.59 0.14
CA ARG A 13 31.75 -2.54 -0.66
C ARG A 13 32.65 -3.50 -1.43
N GLY A 14 32.93 -4.64 -0.78
CA GLY A 14 33.53 -5.80 -1.42
C GLY A 14 32.56 -6.45 -2.41
N ARG A 15 33.04 -6.65 -3.65
CA ARG A 15 32.37 -7.35 -4.75
C ARG A 15 32.97 -8.75 -4.92
N ALA A 16 32.15 -9.80 -4.85
CA ALA A 16 32.38 -11.14 -5.44
C ALA A 16 31.03 -11.89 -5.38
N ARG A 17 30.34 -12.21 -6.48
CA ARG A 17 30.55 -13.14 -7.62
C ARG A 17 29.74 -14.45 -7.45
N ASP A 18 29.12 -14.81 -8.57
CA ASP A 18 28.32 -16.00 -8.96
C ASP A 18 28.71 -17.36 -8.37
N VAL A 19 27.69 -18.20 -8.13
CA VAL A 19 27.60 -19.66 -8.42
C VAL A 19 26.10 -20.04 -8.44
N GLU A 20 25.44 -20.20 -9.58
CA GLU A 20 25.26 -21.41 -10.42
C GLU A 20 24.16 -22.39 -9.97
N ARG A 21 23.37 -22.76 -10.98
CA ARG A 21 22.12 -23.51 -11.12
C ARG A 21 22.32 -25.03 -11.04
N ALA A 22 21.42 -25.79 -10.40
CA ALA A 22 21.07 -27.17 -10.79
C ALA A 22 19.84 -27.75 -10.04
N GLU A 23 18.75 -28.00 -10.77
CA GLU A 23 17.82 -29.16 -10.64
C GLU A 23 18.00 -29.98 -11.95
N PRO A 24 17.62 -31.29 -12.10
CA PRO A 24 16.38 -31.93 -11.59
C PRO A 24 16.34 -33.48 -11.30
N GLU A 25 15.28 -33.93 -10.59
CA GLU A 25 14.42 -35.15 -10.73
C GLU A 25 15.02 -36.60 -10.72
N PRO A 26 14.25 -37.73 -10.68
CA PRO A 26 12.82 -38.00 -10.36
C PRO A 26 12.59 -39.23 -9.43
N GLY A 27 11.35 -39.47 -8.94
CA GLY A 27 11.07 -40.67 -8.11
C GLY A 27 9.60 -41.05 -7.84
N ARG A 28 8.89 -41.49 -8.89
CA ARG A 28 7.89 -42.60 -8.95
C ARG A 28 6.71 -42.65 -7.94
N THR A 29 5.52 -42.36 -8.49
CA THR A 29 4.23 -43.11 -8.43
C THR A 29 3.73 -43.65 -7.09
N THR A 30 2.51 -43.26 -6.64
CA THR A 30 1.25 -44.05 -6.69
C THR A 30 0.16 -43.37 -5.81
N GLU A 31 -0.92 -42.88 -6.42
CA GLU A 31 -2.26 -42.75 -5.79
C GLU A 31 -3.13 -43.89 -6.36
N PRO A 32 -4.27 -44.33 -5.76
CA PRO A 32 -5.14 -43.56 -4.85
C PRO A 32 -5.61 -44.33 -3.58
N SER A 33 -6.05 -43.59 -2.54
CA SER A 33 -6.78 -44.15 -1.39
C SER A 33 -8.19 -43.56 -1.35
N PRO A 34 -9.25 -44.37 -1.15
CA PRO A 34 -10.63 -43.95 -1.34
C PRO A 34 -11.21 -43.27 -0.08
N ALA A 35 -12.03 -42.23 -0.30
CA ALA A 35 -12.94 -41.68 0.69
C ALA A 35 -14.07 -42.69 1.01
N PRO A 36 -14.75 -42.59 2.17
CA PRO A 36 -16.00 -41.82 2.12
C PRO A 36 -16.39 -41.08 3.41
N GLY A 37 -17.15 -39.99 3.22
CA GLY A 37 -18.33 -39.71 4.06
C GLY A 37 -18.12 -38.75 5.24
N GLY A 38 -18.87 -37.64 5.24
CA GLY A 38 -19.14 -36.88 6.45
C GLY A 38 -19.37 -35.40 6.23
N SER A 39 -20.63 -35.04 5.96
CA SER A 39 -21.16 -33.68 5.85
C SER A 39 -20.78 -32.77 7.03
N ALA A 40 -20.18 -31.62 6.74
CA ALA A 40 -20.39 -30.38 7.50
C ALA A 40 -19.95 -29.18 6.66
N ARG A 41 -20.91 -28.51 6.04
CA ARG A 41 -20.79 -27.07 5.75
C ARG A 41 -21.28 -26.37 7.00
N PRO A 42 -20.49 -25.46 7.58
CA PRO A 42 -20.98 -24.09 7.61
C PRO A 42 -19.91 -23.05 7.31
N GLU A 43 -20.42 -21.91 6.87
CA GLU A 43 -19.86 -20.57 6.99
C GLU A 43 -18.57 -20.26 6.24
N SER A 44 -18.77 -19.50 5.16
CA SER A 44 -18.00 -18.32 4.78
C SER A 44 -17.01 -17.84 5.84
N ALA A 45 -15.84 -18.47 5.88
CA ALA A 45 -14.64 -17.76 6.21
C ALA A 45 -14.35 -16.90 4.99
N GLU A 46 -14.77 -15.64 5.04
CA GLU A 46 -14.15 -14.60 4.21
C GLU A 46 -12.65 -14.82 4.30
N PRO A 47 -11.92 -14.96 3.19
CA PRO A 47 -10.50 -14.73 3.22
C PRO A 47 -10.38 -13.24 3.54
N SER A 48 -10.35 -12.90 4.82
CA SER A 48 -9.58 -11.74 5.29
C SER A 48 -8.15 -12.10 4.96
N ALA A 49 -7.83 -11.95 3.68
CA ALA A 49 -6.50 -11.77 3.17
C ALA A 49 -6.02 -10.50 3.85
N ARG A 50 -5.58 -10.64 5.10
CA ARG A 50 -4.53 -9.76 5.60
C ARG A 50 -3.45 -9.88 4.55
N PRO A 51 -3.14 -8.80 3.80
CA PRO A 51 -1.98 -8.86 2.95
C PRO A 51 -0.84 -9.21 3.89
N ALA A 52 -0.13 -10.29 3.55
CA ALA A 52 1.11 -10.64 4.20
C ALA A 52 2.05 -9.45 3.96
N ALA A 53 2.05 -8.49 4.89
CA ALA A 53 2.85 -7.30 4.81
C ALA A 53 4.31 -7.72 4.99
N GLY A 54 4.99 -7.91 3.87
CA GLY A 54 6.44 -7.90 3.84
C GLY A 54 6.95 -6.54 4.32
N SER A 55 7.76 -6.59 5.38
CA SER A 55 8.94 -5.75 5.60
C SER A 55 8.81 -4.22 5.42
N SER A 56 8.40 -3.53 6.48
CA SER A 56 9.29 -2.62 7.22
C SER A 56 8.69 -2.35 8.61
N THR A 57 9.47 -2.46 9.68
CA THR A 57 9.02 -2.17 11.06
C THR A 57 9.05 -0.66 11.34
N GLY A 58 9.00 0.17 10.31
CA GLY A 58 9.16 1.62 10.39
C GLY A 58 8.20 2.35 9.46
N PRO A 59 8.05 3.67 9.64
CA PRO A 59 7.25 4.47 8.72
C PRO A 59 7.86 4.42 7.31
N ASP A 60 7.03 4.07 6.34
CA ASP A 60 7.36 4.04 4.92
C ASP A 60 6.48 5.01 4.13
N LEU A 61 6.93 5.35 2.92
CA LEU A 61 6.24 6.33 2.10
C LEU A 61 4.90 5.80 1.57
N GLN A 62 4.83 4.49 1.29
CA GLN A 62 3.60 3.81 0.90
C GLN A 62 2.53 3.89 2.00
N GLY A 63 2.91 3.62 3.25
CA GLY A 63 2.01 3.76 4.40
C GLY A 63 1.51 5.20 4.58
N LEU A 64 2.36 6.20 4.34
CA LEU A 64 1.94 7.60 4.36
C LEU A 64 0.88 7.90 3.28
N PHE A 65 1.05 7.40 2.06
CA PHE A 65 0.07 7.59 0.98
C PHE A 65 -1.28 6.93 1.34
N VAL A 66 -1.24 5.71 1.86
CA VAL A 66 -2.46 4.98 2.28
C VAL A 66 -3.17 5.70 3.43
N MET A 67 -2.43 6.31 4.36
CA MET A 67 -3.00 7.08 5.46
C MET A 67 -3.79 8.30 4.95
N PHE A 68 -3.22 9.11 4.06
CA PHE A 68 -3.93 10.24 3.46
C PHE A 68 -5.08 9.78 2.57
N ALA A 69 -4.90 8.70 1.81
CA ALA A 69 -5.98 8.13 0.99
C ALA A 69 -7.17 7.68 1.85
N SER A 70 -6.91 7.02 2.97
CA SER A 70 -7.94 6.60 3.91
C SER A 70 -8.70 7.80 4.48
N SER A 71 -7.98 8.86 4.86
CA SER A 71 -8.62 10.11 5.32
C SER A 71 -9.50 10.73 4.25
N ALA A 72 -9.04 10.78 2.99
CA ALA A 72 -9.83 11.28 1.88
C ALA A 72 -11.11 10.44 1.66
N LEU A 73 -11.01 9.11 1.72
CA LEU A 73 -12.16 8.21 1.56
C LEU A 73 -13.20 8.36 2.67
N ILE A 74 -12.77 8.58 3.91
CA ILE A 74 -13.69 8.86 5.04
C ILE A 74 -14.43 10.18 4.78
N ASN A 75 -13.70 11.23 4.41
CA ASN A 75 -14.27 12.55 4.13
C ASN A 75 -15.16 12.57 2.87
N LEU A 76 -14.93 11.65 1.93
CA LEU A 76 -15.83 11.44 0.78
C LEU A 76 -17.11 10.65 1.15
N GLY A 77 -17.25 10.18 2.39
CA GLY A 77 -18.36 9.33 2.83
C GLY A 77 -18.31 7.89 2.32
N GLU A 78 -17.22 7.48 1.68
CA GLU A 78 -17.02 6.12 1.16
C GLU A 78 -16.76 5.14 2.32
N ALA A 79 -16.03 5.60 3.34
CA ALA A 79 -15.77 4.87 4.59
C ALA A 79 -16.47 5.54 5.78
N ALA A 80 -16.78 4.76 6.81
CA ALA A 80 -17.26 5.32 8.07
C ALA A 80 -16.08 5.92 8.86
N ASP A 81 -16.31 7.06 9.48
CA ASP A 81 -15.36 7.66 10.41
C ASP A 81 -15.13 6.70 11.59
N PRO A 82 -13.88 6.31 11.91
CA PRO A 82 -13.58 5.38 12.99
C PRO A 82 -13.87 5.94 14.40
N VAL A 83 -13.96 7.26 14.55
CA VAL A 83 -14.25 7.94 15.82
C VAL A 83 -15.75 8.04 16.05
N THR A 84 -16.49 8.51 15.04
CA THR A 84 -17.94 8.77 15.17
C THR A 84 -18.80 7.60 14.71
N GLY A 85 -18.26 6.69 13.91
CA GLY A 85 -18.99 5.59 13.27
C GLY A 85 -19.92 6.05 12.14
N GLN A 86 -19.95 7.35 11.82
CA GLN A 86 -20.85 7.90 10.83
C GLN A 86 -20.18 8.04 9.46
N LYS A 87 -20.99 7.90 8.41
CA LYS A 87 -20.61 8.30 7.06
C LYS A 87 -21.12 9.72 6.82
N GLN A 88 -20.20 10.66 6.70
CA GLN A 88 -20.52 12.05 6.37
C GLN A 88 -19.62 12.48 5.21
N VAL A 89 -20.19 13.29 4.31
CA VAL A 89 -19.45 13.83 3.17
C VAL A 89 -19.00 15.24 3.55
N ASP A 90 -17.69 15.42 3.64
CA ASP A 90 -17.01 16.70 3.80
C ASP A 90 -16.04 16.86 2.64
N LEU A 91 -16.48 17.58 1.61
CA LEU A 91 -15.69 17.78 0.39
C LEU A 91 -14.47 18.66 0.66
N ASP A 92 -14.55 19.62 1.59
CA ASP A 92 -13.43 20.51 1.89
C ASP A 92 -12.29 19.70 2.53
N GLN A 93 -12.61 18.86 3.51
CA GLN A 93 -11.64 17.95 4.14
C GLN A 93 -11.14 16.85 3.19
N ALA A 94 -11.98 16.37 2.29
CA ALA A 94 -11.55 15.43 1.25
C ALA A 94 -10.55 16.09 0.27
N GLN A 95 -10.81 17.35 -0.11
CA GLN A 95 -9.93 18.11 -0.98
C GLN A 95 -8.58 18.36 -0.33
N GLU A 96 -8.54 18.77 0.94
CA GLU A 96 -7.28 18.99 1.68
C GLU A 96 -6.39 17.73 1.68
N ALA A 97 -6.98 16.55 1.89
CA ALA A 97 -6.24 15.28 1.84
C ALA A 97 -5.70 14.95 0.44
N ILE A 98 -6.47 15.24 -0.62
CA ILE A 98 -6.03 15.06 -2.01
C ILE A 98 -4.92 16.05 -2.37
N ASP A 99 -5.06 17.31 -1.95
CA ASP A 99 -4.05 18.35 -2.17
C ASP A 99 -2.74 18.02 -1.45
N ALA A 100 -2.82 17.44 -0.25
CA ALA A 100 -1.65 16.92 0.46
C ALA A 100 -0.94 15.80 -0.32
N LEU A 101 -1.69 14.86 -0.93
CA LEU A 101 -1.12 13.82 -1.79
C LEU A 101 -0.48 14.39 -3.06
N ILE A 102 -1.09 15.43 -3.66
CA ILE A 102 -0.52 16.15 -4.80
C ILE A 102 0.80 16.83 -4.41
N LEU A 103 0.82 17.51 -3.26
CA LEU A 103 2.03 18.13 -2.73
C LEU A 103 3.13 17.08 -2.47
N LEU A 104 2.76 15.93 -1.89
CA LEU A 104 3.69 14.83 -1.67
C LEU A 104 4.24 14.29 -2.98
N ARG A 105 3.43 14.11 -4.02
CA ARG A 105 3.90 13.71 -5.36
C ARG A 105 4.98 14.65 -5.87
N ASP A 106 4.75 15.96 -5.76
CA ASP A 106 5.65 16.97 -6.29
C ASP A 106 6.93 17.08 -5.44
N LYS A 107 6.82 17.00 -4.11
CA LYS A 107 7.96 17.10 -3.18
C LYS A 107 8.80 15.83 -3.07
N THR A 108 8.22 14.67 -3.34
CA THR A 108 8.93 13.38 -3.31
C THR A 108 9.38 12.92 -4.69
N ASN A 109 9.19 13.74 -5.73
CA ASN A 109 9.68 13.42 -7.07
C ASN A 109 11.21 13.20 -7.08
N GLY A 110 11.66 12.15 -7.74
CA GLY A 110 13.06 11.71 -7.75
C GLY A 110 13.53 10.96 -6.49
N ASN A 111 12.72 10.93 -5.43
CA ASN A 111 13.00 10.21 -4.17
C ASN A 111 12.07 9.00 -3.96
N ARG A 112 11.27 8.64 -4.98
CA ARG A 112 10.35 7.51 -4.98
C ARG A 112 10.89 6.37 -5.82
N THR A 113 10.67 5.14 -5.36
CA THR A 113 10.76 3.93 -6.17
C THR A 113 9.67 3.91 -7.25
N GLU A 114 9.79 3.00 -8.21
CA GLU A 114 8.77 2.82 -9.25
C GLU A 114 7.44 2.35 -8.66
N GLU A 115 7.47 1.47 -7.66
CA GLU A 115 6.28 0.98 -6.96
C GLU A 115 5.58 2.10 -6.18
N GLU A 116 6.32 2.92 -5.44
CA GLU A 116 5.78 4.10 -4.74
C GLU A 116 5.19 5.12 -5.71
N SER A 117 5.82 5.29 -6.88
CA SER A 117 5.33 6.22 -7.89
C SER A 117 4.00 5.76 -8.48
N ARG A 118 3.92 4.48 -8.88
CA ARG A 118 2.68 3.87 -9.39
C ARG A 118 1.56 3.90 -8.35
N LEU A 119 1.85 3.51 -7.11
CA LEU A 119 0.86 3.52 -6.03
C LEU A 119 0.29 4.93 -5.82
N LEU A 120 1.13 5.96 -5.76
CA LEU A 120 0.66 7.34 -5.56
C LEU A 120 -0.20 7.82 -6.74
N GLU A 121 0.18 7.48 -7.97
CA GLU A 121 -0.58 7.83 -9.17
C GLU A 121 -1.95 7.16 -9.21
N GLU A 122 -2.02 5.87 -8.87
CA GLU A 122 -3.27 5.12 -8.77
C GLU A 122 -4.19 5.69 -7.70
N ILE A 123 -3.66 5.98 -6.51
CA ILE A 123 -4.41 6.61 -5.41
C ILE A 123 -4.96 7.97 -5.85
N LEU A 124 -4.11 8.84 -6.42
CA LEU A 124 -4.54 10.18 -6.83
C LEU A 124 -5.63 10.12 -7.89
N TYR A 125 -5.49 9.24 -8.89
CA TYR A 125 -6.49 9.08 -9.94
C TYR A 125 -7.84 8.64 -9.37
N ASP A 126 -7.85 7.61 -8.51
CA ASP A 126 -9.09 7.08 -7.93
C ASP A 126 -9.77 8.12 -7.03
N LEU A 127 -9.02 8.80 -6.16
CA LEU A 127 -9.55 9.82 -5.26
C LEU A 127 -10.12 11.02 -6.02
N GLN A 128 -9.43 11.52 -7.05
CA GLN A 128 -9.93 12.63 -7.86
C GLN A 128 -11.23 12.27 -8.57
N LEU A 129 -11.33 11.06 -9.11
CA LEU A 129 -12.55 10.59 -9.77
C LEU A 129 -13.72 10.45 -8.78
N ARG A 130 -13.46 9.97 -7.57
CA ARG A 130 -14.48 9.89 -6.50
C ARG A 130 -14.89 11.27 -6.02
N PHE A 131 -13.93 12.18 -5.83
CA PHE A 131 -14.18 13.56 -5.45
C PHE A 131 -15.10 14.27 -6.44
N VAL A 132 -14.82 14.16 -7.74
CA VAL A 132 -15.67 14.76 -8.78
C VAL A 132 -17.08 14.17 -8.75
N ARG A 133 -17.22 12.85 -8.54
CA ARG A 133 -18.53 12.19 -8.40
C ARG A 133 -19.28 12.68 -7.17
N ALA A 134 -18.62 12.79 -6.02
CA ALA A 134 -19.20 13.29 -4.78
C ALA A 134 -19.62 14.76 -4.91
N ALA A 135 -18.77 15.61 -5.50
CA ALA A 135 -19.06 17.02 -5.75
C ALA A 135 -20.28 17.21 -6.67
N GLN A 136 -20.41 16.40 -7.72
CA GLN A 136 -21.58 16.42 -8.60
C GLN A 136 -22.85 15.91 -7.91
N GLY A 137 -22.73 14.96 -6.99
CA GLY A 137 -23.84 14.44 -6.18
C GLY A 137 -24.38 15.50 -5.21
N THR A 138 -23.49 16.20 -4.49
CA THR A 138 -23.86 17.28 -3.56
C THR A 138 -24.53 18.45 -4.28
N LEU A 139 -24.09 18.81 -5.49
CA LEU A 139 -24.68 19.90 -6.28
C LEU A 139 -26.09 19.58 -6.84
N ARG A 140 -26.51 18.31 -6.82
CA ARG A 140 -27.82 17.85 -7.32
C ARG A 140 -28.81 17.50 -6.21
N GLY A 141 -28.39 17.59 -4.94
CA GLY A 141 -29.19 17.28 -3.76
C GLY A 141 -30.03 18.45 -3.24
#